data_AF-A0A6M6BH49-F1
#
_entry.id   AF-A0A6M6BH49-F1
#
_cell.length_a   1.000
_cell.length_b   1.000
_cell.length_c   1.000
_cell.angle_alpha   90.00
_cell.angle_beta   90.00
_cell.angle_gamma   90.00
#
_symmetry.space_group_name_H-M   'P 1'
#
loop_
_entity.id
_entity.type
_entity.pdbx_description
1 polymer ?
#
loop_
_entity_poly.entity_id
_entity_poly.type
_entity_poly.pdbx_seq_one_letter_code
_entity_poly.pdbx_strand_id
1 'polypeptide(L)' 'MGKGDIKTQKGKRSNGSYGVHRKKTARREGCSSQTNR' A
#
# COMPACT_ATOMS: atom_id res chain seq x y z
N MET A 1 2.90 2.75 -19.02
CA MET A 1 3.93 2.93 -17.97
C MET A 1 4.35 1.56 -17.42
N GLY A 2 5.63 1.21 -17.53
CA GLY A 2 6.17 -0.12 -17.19
C GLY A 2 6.53 -0.26 -15.70
N LYS A 3 6.88 -1.49 -15.28
CA LYS A 3 7.30 -1.78 -13.88
C LYS A 3 8.61 -1.07 -13.47
N GLY A 4 9.42 -0.60 -14.42
CA GLY A 4 10.63 0.17 -14.15
C GLY A 4 10.40 1.64 -13.79
N ASP A 5 9.18 2.17 -13.98
CA ASP A 5 8.90 3.56 -13.67
C ASP A 5 8.61 3.76 -12.18
N ILE A 6 9.65 4.15 -11.44
CA ILE A 6 9.62 4.40 -10.00
C ILE A 6 8.67 5.53 -9.58
N LYS A 7 8.13 6.34 -10.49
CA LYS A 7 7.17 7.39 -10.13
C LYS A 7 5.74 6.86 -10.08
N THR A 8 5.48 5.67 -10.63
CA THR A 8 4.15 5.05 -10.58
C THR A 8 3.97 4.19 -9.34
N GLN A 9 2.71 3.94 -8.96
CA GLN A 9 2.39 2.97 -7.90
C GLN A 9 2.94 1.57 -8.23
N LYS A 10 2.90 1.17 -9.51
CA LYS A 10 3.40 -0.14 -9.97
C LYS A 10 4.92 -0.26 -9.85
N GLY A 11 5.67 0.79 -10.21
CA GLY A 11 7.12 0.80 -10.05
C GLY A 11 7.57 0.96 -8.61
N LYS A 12 6.90 1.79 -7.79
CA LYS A 12 7.13 1.83 -6.34
C LYS A 12 6.88 0.48 -5.66
N ARG A 13 5.83 -0.25 -6.07
CA ARG A 13 5.56 -1.62 -5.58
C ARG A 13 6.67 -2.60 -5.98
N SER A 14 7.10 -2.57 -7.24
CA SER A 14 8.12 -3.49 -7.76
C SER A 14 9.50 -3.19 -7.17
N ASN A 15 9.81 -1.92 -6.90
CA ASN A 15 11.06 -1.46 -6.30
C ASN A 15 11.04 -1.43 -4.75
N GLY A 16 9.94 -1.84 -4.11
CA GLY A 16 9.81 -1.89 -2.64
C GLY A 16 9.78 -0.54 -1.89
N SER A 17 10.00 0.58 -2.57
CA SER A 17 10.04 1.92 -1.96
C SER A 17 8.65 2.50 -1.67
N TYR A 18 8.57 3.41 -0.71
CA TYR A 18 7.36 4.18 -0.38
C TYR A 18 7.43 5.59 -0.96
N GLY A 19 6.30 6.28 -1.04
CA GLY A 19 6.22 7.66 -1.52
C GLY A 19 4.79 8.10 -1.78
N VAL A 20 4.59 9.24 -2.45
CA VAL A 20 3.26 9.81 -2.74
C VAL A 20 2.32 8.78 -3.40
N HIS A 21 2.85 7.97 -4.31
CA HIS A 21 2.10 6.95 -5.06
C HIS A 21 2.04 5.57 -4.36
N ARG A 22 2.80 5.36 -3.28
CA ARG A 22 2.74 4.15 -2.43
C ARG A 22 2.89 4.56 -0.98
N LYS A 23 1.78 5.03 -0.41
CA LYS A 23 1.71 5.43 1.00
C LYS A 23 1.90 4.19 1.87
N LYS A 24 2.66 4.32 2.97
CA LYS A 24 2.52 3.39 4.10
C LYS A 24 1.15 3.69 4.71
N THR A 25 0.12 3.02 4.24
CA THR A 25 -1.13 2.99 5.00
C THR A 25 -0.78 2.33 6.33
N ALA A 26 -0.71 3.13 7.41
CA ALA A 26 -0.95 2.59 8.74
C ALA A 26 -2.26 1.81 8.59
N ARG A 27 -2.24 0.50 8.87
CA ARG A 27 -3.49 -0.26 8.94
C ARG A 27 -4.38 0.57 9.86
N ARG A 28 -5.53 1.03 9.37
CA ARG A 28 -6.60 1.43 10.29
C ARG A 28 -6.99 0.14 10.97
N GLU A 29 -6.34 -0.16 12.09
CA GLU A 29 -6.88 -1.08 13.08
C GLU A 29 -8.18 -0.45 13.53
N GLY A 30 -9.29 -1.02 13.09
CA GLY A 30 -10.60 -0.41 13.26
C GLY A 30 -11.64 -1.03 12.37
N CYS A 31 -11.80 -2.36 12.45
CA CYS A 31 -13.10 -2.95 12.21
C CYS A 31 -13.18 -4.24 13.04
N SER A 32 -13.53 -4.04 14.31
CA SER A 32 -14.13 -5.08 15.14
C SER A 32 -15.37 -5.61 14.42
N SER A 33 -15.24 -6.72 13.72
CA SER A 33 -16.34 -7.69 13.66
C SER A 33 -16.10 -8.66 14.80
N GLN A 34 -16.46 -8.21 16.00
CA GLN A 34 -16.64 -9.06 17.16
C GLN A 34 -17.80 -10.01 16.82
N THR A 35 -17.50 -11.21 16.32
CA THR A 35 -18.50 -12.29 16.32
C THR A 35 -18.46 -12.93 17.70
N ASN A 36 -19.38 -12.50 18.57
CA ASN A 36 -19.74 -13.27 19.76
C ASN A 36 -20.53 -14.52 19.30
N ARG A 37 -19.86 -15.67 19.20
CA ARG A 37 -20.31 -17.03 19.57
C ARG A 37 -19.42 -18.08 18.94
#